data_AF-A0A4Y6R199-F1
#
_entry.id   AF-A0A4Y6R199-F1
#
_cell.length_a   1.000
_cell.length_b   1.000
_cell.length_c   1.000
_cell.angle_alpha   90.00
_cell.angle_beta   90.00
_cell.angle_gamma   90.00
#
_symmetry.space_group_name_H-M   'P 1'
#
loop_
_entity.id
_entity.type
_entity.pdbx_description
1 polymer ?
#
loop_
_entity_poly.entity_id
_entity_poly.type
_entity_poly.pdbx_seq_one_letter_code
_entity_poly.pdbx_strand_id
1 'polypeptide(L)'
;MSLLIELPATRQTTAPGRYSLWFANGSGHACIGPVTGTNGTAGTVTRVVERVDAGYLTAARSGIWSGYVFSSPDQLGLPYTDVQIPVENGVAPAWRFEPANNSTAFGAWAIHVHGMGGTRAGALRGVPVATRLSFTPLVVTFRNDGEATASADDRHMLGQSEWLDVEAALKFAIAEGAQRIVLFGWSLGGSIALRLADLSDFGGNISGLVLAAPVLDWTKTLRSNACASGLPGPIASFGFAHHAGRGIPVGDRSC
;
A
#
# COMPACT_ATOMS: atom_id res chain seq x y z
N MET A 1 24.27 7.33 21.65
CA MET A 1 24.26 5.87 21.38
C MET A 1 23.15 5.60 20.39
N SER A 2 23.45 4.96 19.26
CA SER A 2 22.43 4.53 18.29
C SER A 2 21.73 3.28 18.81
N LEU A 3 20.40 3.25 18.78
CA LEU A 3 19.64 2.04 19.12
C LEU A 3 19.86 1.01 18.01
N LEU A 4 20.15 -0.23 18.40
CA LEU A 4 20.38 -1.36 17.48
C LEU A 4 19.31 -2.42 17.70
N ILE A 5 19.01 -3.17 16.64
CA ILE A 5 18.13 -4.33 16.68
C ILE A 5 18.84 -5.54 16.09
N GLU A 6 18.74 -6.68 16.76
CA GLU A 6 19.18 -7.98 16.24
C GLU A 6 17.96 -8.76 15.73
N LEU A 7 18.09 -9.32 14.52
CA LEU A 7 17.04 -10.07 13.83
C LEU A 7 17.61 -11.40 13.31
N PRO A 8 16.79 -12.44 13.09
CA PRO A 8 17.21 -13.61 12.34
C PRO A 8 17.75 -13.20 10.96
N ALA A 9 18.89 -13.75 10.56
CA ALA A 9 19.48 -13.49 9.25
C ALA A 9 18.72 -14.28 8.17
N THR A 10 17.87 -13.57 7.43
CA THR A 10 17.12 -14.10 6.29
C THR A 10 17.42 -13.25 5.06
N ARG A 11 17.02 -13.72 3.87
CA ARG A 11 17.17 -12.93 2.64
C ARG A 11 16.57 -11.51 2.78
N GLN A 12 15.46 -11.36 3.51
CA GLN A 12 14.79 -10.07 3.71
C GLN A 12 15.54 -9.18 4.71
N THR A 13 16.00 -9.73 5.84
CA THR A 13 16.61 -8.93 6.92
C THR A 13 18.08 -8.62 6.67
N THR A 14 18.76 -9.36 5.78
CA THR A 14 20.13 -9.04 5.34
C THR A 14 20.17 -8.09 4.15
N ALA A 15 19.04 -7.87 3.46
CA ALA A 15 18.99 -7.02 2.28
C ALA A 15 19.34 -5.55 2.62
N PRO A 16 20.08 -4.85 1.75
CA PRO A 16 20.40 -3.44 1.95
C PRO A 16 19.15 -2.58 1.83
N GLY A 17 19.09 -1.49 2.60
CA GLY A 17 18.00 -0.51 2.53
C GLY A 17 17.40 -0.17 3.89
N ARG A 18 16.30 0.57 3.84
CA ARG A 18 15.47 0.93 4.99
C ARG A 18 14.19 0.12 4.96
N TYR A 19 13.75 -0.31 6.13
CA TYR A 19 12.57 -1.16 6.28
C TYR A 19 11.76 -0.70 7.49
N SER A 20 10.57 -1.24 7.61
CA SER A 20 9.74 -1.07 8.79
C SER A 20 9.57 -2.36 9.53
N LEU A 21 9.52 -2.23 10.85
CA LEU A 21 9.12 -3.28 11.75
C LEU A 21 7.83 -2.83 12.43
N TRP A 22 6.73 -3.50 12.09
CA TRP A 22 5.46 -3.34 12.81
C TRP A 22 5.39 -4.36 13.93
N PHE A 23 5.13 -3.92 15.15
CA PHE A 23 5.09 -4.79 16.34
C PHE A 23 3.87 -4.45 17.20
N ALA A 24 3.69 -5.17 18.32
CA ALA A 24 2.53 -5.00 19.21
C ALA A 24 1.20 -5.03 18.43
N ASN A 25 1.02 -6.06 17.59
CA ASN A 25 -0.18 -6.26 16.76
C ASN A 25 -0.52 -5.07 15.85
N GLY A 26 0.50 -4.38 15.33
CA GLY A 26 0.36 -3.26 14.39
C GLY A 26 0.27 -1.88 15.04
N SER A 27 0.15 -1.81 16.37
CA SER A 27 0.14 -0.52 17.10
C SER A 27 1.55 0.09 17.29
N GLY A 28 2.60 -0.74 17.18
CA GLY A 28 3.99 -0.29 17.26
C GLY A 28 4.66 -0.24 15.88
N HIS A 29 5.53 0.73 15.67
CA HIS A 29 6.28 0.90 14.43
C HIS A 29 7.69 1.45 14.67
N ALA A 30 8.66 0.89 13.94
CA ALA A 30 10.02 1.40 13.89
C ALA A 30 10.57 1.37 12.46
N CYS A 31 11.39 2.36 12.12
CA CYS A 31 12.16 2.41 10.90
C CYS A 31 13.56 1.82 11.15
N ILE A 32 13.87 0.75 10.43
CA ILE A 32 15.10 -0.04 10.56
C ILE A 32 16.01 0.30 9.38
N GLY A 33 17.18 0.83 9.69
CA GLY A 33 18.18 1.31 8.74
C GLY A 33 19.18 0.24 8.32
N PRO A 34 20.43 0.62 8.02
CA PRO A 34 21.44 -0.28 7.45
C PRO A 34 21.91 -1.36 8.44
N VAL A 35 22.49 -2.42 7.87
CA VAL A 35 23.19 -3.48 8.60
C VAL A 35 24.48 -2.90 9.21
N THR A 36 24.73 -3.23 10.48
CA THR A 36 25.94 -2.87 11.23
C THR A 36 26.80 -4.06 11.59
N GLY A 37 26.23 -5.27 11.59
CA GLY A 37 26.95 -6.49 11.86
C GLY A 37 26.15 -7.74 11.50
N THR A 38 26.84 -8.85 11.38
CA THR A 38 26.26 -10.18 11.22
C THR A 38 26.97 -11.15 12.16
N ASN A 39 26.23 -12.10 12.70
CA ASN A 39 26.79 -13.19 13.50
C ASN A 39 26.46 -14.51 12.80
N GLY A 40 27.44 -15.05 12.07
CA GLY A 40 27.26 -16.28 11.29
C GLY A 40 26.98 -17.51 12.15
N THR A 41 27.51 -17.57 13.38
CA THR A 41 27.29 -18.69 14.30
C THR A 41 25.89 -18.66 14.92
N ALA A 42 25.40 -17.46 15.29
CA ALA A 42 24.05 -17.29 15.84
C ALA A 42 22.96 -17.20 14.75
N GLY A 43 23.34 -17.00 13.48
CA GLY A 43 22.40 -16.80 12.38
C GLY A 43 21.62 -15.48 12.50
N THR A 44 22.27 -14.41 12.96
CA THR A 44 21.63 -13.10 13.18
C THR A 44 22.26 -11.96 12.37
N VAL A 45 21.48 -10.90 12.17
CA VAL A 45 21.89 -9.63 11.57
C VAL A 45 21.52 -8.48 12.51
N THR A 46 22.46 -7.57 12.74
CA THR A 46 22.26 -6.38 13.56
C THR A 46 22.10 -5.16 12.68
N ARG A 47 21.06 -4.36 12.92
CA ARG A 47 20.73 -3.17 12.13
C ARG A 47 20.54 -1.95 13.03
N VAL A 48 20.74 -0.76 12.47
CA VAL A 48 20.41 0.50 13.16
C VAL A 48 18.89 0.64 13.24
N VAL A 49 18.38 1.04 14.40
CA VAL A 49 17.03 1.59 14.53
C VAL A 49 17.14 3.10 14.33
N GLU A 50 16.67 3.58 13.18
CA GLU A 50 16.75 5.01 12.84
C GLU A 50 15.66 5.82 13.54
N ARG A 51 14.50 5.20 13.76
CA ARG A 51 13.34 5.85 14.36
C ARG A 51 12.42 4.82 14.98
N VAL A 52 11.81 5.17 16.13
CA VAL A 52 10.66 4.45 16.69
C VAL A 52 9.50 5.44 16.64
N ASP A 53 8.52 5.13 15.78
CA ASP A 53 7.40 6.02 15.49
C ASP A 53 6.25 5.81 16.47
N ALA A 54 6.05 4.58 16.95
CA ALA A 54 5.03 4.24 17.93
C ALA A 54 5.42 3.01 18.76
N GLY A 55 5.00 2.99 20.03
CA GLY A 55 5.17 1.85 20.93
C GLY A 55 6.58 1.68 21.51
N TYR A 56 6.75 0.62 22.32
CA TYR A 56 8.01 0.31 23.01
C TYR A 56 8.75 -0.83 22.32
N LEU A 57 9.66 -0.50 21.39
CA LEU A 57 10.40 -1.50 20.61
C LEU A 57 11.20 -2.48 21.49
N THR A 58 11.72 -2.03 22.62
CA THR A 58 12.47 -2.86 23.59
C THR A 58 11.62 -3.96 24.24
N ALA A 59 10.30 -3.78 24.29
CA ALA A 59 9.35 -4.79 24.78
C ALA A 59 8.90 -5.75 23.66
N ALA A 60 9.17 -5.45 22.39
CA ALA A 60 8.78 -6.30 21.29
C ALA A 60 9.52 -7.65 21.35
N ARG A 61 8.82 -8.72 20.95
CA ARG A 61 9.36 -10.08 20.82
C ARG A 61 9.23 -10.63 19.40
N SER A 62 8.31 -10.05 18.63
CA SER A 62 8.05 -10.38 17.24
C SER A 62 7.52 -9.13 16.53
N GLY A 63 7.56 -9.16 15.20
CA GLY A 63 7.02 -8.10 14.37
C GLY A 63 6.96 -8.50 12.90
N ILE A 64 6.26 -7.69 12.13
CA ILE A 64 6.09 -7.82 10.69
C ILE A 64 7.13 -6.94 10.01
N TRP A 65 8.03 -7.57 9.26
CA TRP A 65 9.00 -6.88 8.41
C TRP A 65 8.31 -6.37 7.14
N SER A 66 8.42 -5.07 6.87
CA SER A 66 7.72 -4.42 5.77
C SER A 66 8.61 -3.41 5.03
N GLY A 67 8.31 -3.19 3.75
CA GLY A 67 8.89 -2.09 2.97
C GLY A 67 8.16 -0.75 3.14
N TYR A 68 7.18 -0.64 4.05
CA TYR A 68 6.41 0.59 4.33
C TYR A 68 7.18 1.53 5.26
N VAL A 69 8.26 2.12 4.75
CA VAL A 69 9.20 2.95 5.53
C VAL A 69 8.61 4.23 6.13
N PHE A 70 7.45 4.69 5.63
CA PHE A 70 6.74 5.85 6.14
C PHE A 70 5.42 5.42 6.77
N SER A 71 5.17 5.86 7.99
CA SER A 71 3.92 5.63 8.74
C SER A 71 3.05 6.88 8.83
N SER A 72 3.61 8.07 8.59
CA SER A 72 2.90 9.36 8.50
C SER A 72 3.43 10.18 7.31
N PRO A 73 2.57 10.98 6.63
CA PRO A 73 3.00 11.93 5.59
C PRO A 73 4.05 12.94 6.08
N ASP A 74 4.03 13.36 7.35
CA ASP A 74 4.98 14.33 7.92
C ASP A 74 6.44 13.89 7.75
N GLN A 75 6.68 12.57 7.76
CA GLN A 75 8.01 11.98 7.65
C GLN A 75 8.66 12.20 6.28
N LEU A 76 7.88 12.64 5.29
CA LEU A 76 8.39 13.04 3.98
C LEU A 76 8.99 14.44 3.98
N GLY A 77 8.68 15.28 4.97
CA GLY A 77 9.12 16.69 5.01
C GLY A 77 8.57 17.52 3.85
N LEU A 78 7.44 17.11 3.27
CA LEU A 78 6.76 17.78 2.18
C LEU A 78 5.45 18.41 2.68
N PRO A 79 5.09 19.61 2.21
CA PRO A 79 3.79 20.20 2.52
C PRO A 79 2.67 19.33 1.93
N TYR A 80 1.65 19.07 2.75
CA TYR A 80 0.47 18.32 2.34
C TYR A 80 -0.77 18.85 3.05
N THR A 81 -1.93 18.48 2.51
CA THR A 81 -3.24 18.76 3.09
C THR A 81 -4.05 17.48 3.17
N ASP A 82 -4.84 17.34 4.24
CA ASP A 82 -5.91 16.35 4.31
C ASP A 82 -7.10 16.83 3.47
N VAL A 83 -7.54 15.99 2.54
CA VAL A 83 -8.72 16.25 1.71
C VAL A 83 -9.75 15.15 1.94
N GLN A 84 -11.03 15.50 1.83
CA GLN A 84 -12.15 14.57 2.00
C GLN A 84 -12.81 14.38 0.64
N ILE A 85 -12.74 13.17 0.09
CA ILE A 85 -13.28 12.86 -1.23
C ILE A 85 -14.66 12.21 -1.04
N PRO A 86 -15.76 12.81 -1.55
CA PRO A 86 -17.07 12.20 -1.47
C PRO A 86 -17.13 10.87 -2.23
N VAL A 87 -17.67 9.84 -1.60
CA VAL A 87 -17.91 8.51 -2.18
C VAL A 87 -19.34 8.06 -1.88
N GLU A 88 -19.80 6.99 -2.53
CA GLU A 88 -21.20 6.52 -2.54
C GLU A 88 -21.88 6.51 -1.17
N ASN A 89 -21.16 6.18 -0.09
CA ASN A 89 -21.72 6.05 1.26
C ASN A 89 -21.04 6.94 2.31
N GLY A 90 -20.26 7.96 1.90
CA GLY A 90 -19.59 8.84 2.85
C GLY A 90 -18.39 9.55 2.25
N VAL A 91 -17.27 9.47 2.95
CA VAL A 91 -16.01 10.09 2.53
C VAL A 91 -14.86 9.10 2.52
N ALA A 92 -13.94 9.33 1.60
CA ALA A 92 -12.63 8.70 1.50
C ALA A 92 -11.56 9.78 1.76
N PRO A 93 -10.97 9.84 2.97
CA PRO A 93 -9.90 10.78 3.28
C PRO A 93 -8.67 10.54 2.40
N ALA A 94 -7.99 11.58 1.95
CA ALA A 94 -6.74 11.46 1.20
C ALA A 94 -5.72 12.51 1.64
N TRP A 95 -4.45 12.27 1.30
CA TRP A 95 -3.40 13.29 1.43
C TRP A 95 -3.05 13.84 0.06
N ARG A 96 -3.19 15.15 -0.11
CA ARG A 96 -2.71 15.87 -1.28
C ARG A 96 -1.40 16.57 -0.92
N PHE A 97 -0.33 16.25 -1.64
CA PHE A 97 0.96 16.93 -1.50
C PHE A 97 1.08 18.04 -2.53
N GLU A 98 1.77 19.11 -2.18
CA GLU A 98 2.08 20.16 -3.15
C GLU A 98 3.15 19.67 -4.14
N PRO A 99 3.06 20.07 -5.43
CA PRO A 99 4.16 19.85 -6.35
C PRO A 99 5.40 20.64 -5.89
N ALA A 100 6.57 20.29 -6.42
CA ALA A 100 7.78 21.07 -6.14
C ALA A 100 7.58 22.55 -6.53
N ASN A 101 8.07 23.49 -5.70
CA ASN A 101 7.87 24.95 -5.86
C ASN A 101 8.32 25.54 -7.22
N ASN A 102 9.05 24.78 -8.04
CA ASN A 102 9.51 25.15 -9.38
C ASN A 102 8.84 24.33 -10.51
N SER A 103 7.75 23.61 -10.22
CA SER A 103 7.04 22.81 -11.20
C SER A 103 6.43 23.69 -12.28
N THR A 104 6.79 23.41 -13.53
CA THR A 104 6.13 23.96 -14.73
C THR A 104 5.06 23.00 -15.28
N ALA A 105 4.88 21.83 -14.64
CA ALA A 105 3.99 20.77 -15.09
C ALA A 105 2.58 20.96 -14.49
N PHE A 106 1.95 22.07 -14.81
CA PHE A 106 0.56 22.34 -14.40
C PHE A 106 -0.36 21.20 -14.87
N GLY A 107 -1.23 20.74 -13.97
CA GLY A 107 -2.21 19.70 -14.26
C GLY A 107 -1.66 18.26 -14.36
N ALA A 108 -0.40 17.99 -13.99
CA ALA A 108 0.13 16.63 -13.87
C ALA A 108 -0.08 16.07 -12.45
N TRP A 109 -0.81 14.97 -12.32
CA TRP A 109 -1.18 14.37 -11.03
C TRP A 109 -0.80 12.90 -10.93
N ALA A 110 -0.42 12.46 -9.73
CA ALA A 110 -0.11 11.07 -9.43
C ALA A 110 -1.04 10.57 -8.33
N ILE A 111 -1.92 9.63 -8.65
CA ILE A 111 -2.83 9.02 -7.67
C ILE A 111 -2.20 7.73 -7.16
N HIS A 112 -1.97 7.64 -5.85
CA HIS A 112 -1.31 6.51 -5.19
C HIS A 112 -2.33 5.65 -4.45
N VAL A 113 -2.46 4.40 -4.87
CA VAL A 113 -3.45 3.43 -4.36
C VAL A 113 -2.73 2.28 -3.65
N HIS A 114 -2.91 2.19 -2.33
CA HIS A 114 -2.27 1.15 -1.52
C HIS A 114 -2.87 -0.25 -1.75
N GLY A 115 -2.25 -1.26 -1.15
CA GLY A 115 -2.67 -2.66 -1.24
C GLY A 115 -3.56 -3.09 -0.07
N MET A 116 -4.12 -4.30 -0.18
CA MET A 116 -4.93 -4.94 0.85
C MET A 116 -4.14 -5.15 2.16
N GLY A 117 -4.81 -5.00 3.30
CA GLY A 117 -4.22 -5.25 4.63
C GLY A 117 -3.20 -4.19 5.08
N GLY A 118 -3.09 -3.09 4.33
CA GLY A 118 -2.34 -1.90 4.73
C GLY A 118 -3.22 -0.66 4.63
N THR A 119 -2.70 0.45 5.12
CA THR A 119 -3.33 1.77 5.04
C THR A 119 -2.74 2.58 3.90
N ARG A 120 -3.29 3.77 3.63
CA ARG A 120 -2.76 4.69 2.61
C ARG A 120 -1.29 5.09 2.85
N ALA A 121 -0.80 4.98 4.08
CA ALA A 121 0.62 5.15 4.43
C ALA A 121 1.56 4.24 3.61
N GLY A 122 1.12 3.03 3.25
CA GLY A 122 1.89 2.10 2.41
C GLY A 122 2.23 2.66 1.02
N ALA A 123 1.46 3.64 0.54
CA ALA A 123 1.65 4.30 -0.75
C ALA A 123 2.60 5.52 -0.68
N LEU A 124 2.92 6.05 0.52
CA LEU A 124 3.78 7.23 0.70
C LEU A 124 5.16 7.07 0.07
N ARG A 125 5.66 5.84 -0.07
CA ARG A 125 6.93 5.55 -0.77
C ARG A 125 6.97 6.00 -2.23
N GLY A 126 5.82 6.19 -2.86
CA GLY A 126 5.72 6.72 -4.22
C GLY A 126 5.76 8.24 -4.31
N VAL A 127 5.37 8.95 -3.24
CA VAL A 127 5.23 10.42 -3.22
C VAL A 127 6.54 11.12 -3.60
N PRO A 128 7.71 10.78 -3.01
CA PRO A 128 8.97 11.42 -3.40
C PRO A 128 9.35 11.24 -4.87
N VAL A 129 8.88 10.17 -5.53
CA VAL A 129 9.13 9.94 -6.96
C VAL A 129 8.24 10.88 -7.78
N ALA A 130 6.94 10.92 -7.48
CA ALA A 130 5.99 11.82 -8.14
C ALA A 130 6.39 13.30 -7.99
N THR A 131 6.73 13.74 -6.78
CA THR A 131 7.16 15.13 -6.51
C THR A 131 8.41 15.51 -7.30
N ARG A 132 9.41 14.62 -7.41
CA ARG A 132 10.63 14.86 -8.20
C ARG A 132 10.35 14.99 -9.71
N LEU A 133 9.30 14.34 -10.17
CA LEU A 133 8.81 14.44 -11.55
C LEU A 133 7.80 15.58 -11.73
N SER A 134 7.65 16.46 -10.73
CA SER A 134 6.77 17.62 -10.76
C SER A 134 5.27 17.30 -10.85
N PHE A 135 4.86 16.08 -10.48
CA PHE A 135 3.46 15.71 -10.32
C PHE A 135 2.92 16.15 -8.96
N THR A 136 1.63 16.48 -8.90
CA THR A 136 0.85 16.62 -7.66
C THR A 136 0.45 15.24 -7.13
N PRO A 137 1.03 14.76 -6.03
CA PRO A 137 0.70 13.46 -5.45
C PRO A 137 -0.61 13.51 -4.65
N LEU A 138 -1.51 12.56 -4.92
CA LEU A 138 -2.72 12.31 -4.15
C LEU A 138 -2.70 10.87 -3.63
N VAL A 139 -2.57 10.69 -2.32
CA VAL A 139 -2.53 9.38 -1.66
C VAL A 139 -3.91 9.08 -1.11
N VAL A 140 -4.60 8.12 -1.72
CA VAL A 140 -6.05 7.91 -1.53
C VAL A 140 -6.33 6.74 -0.60
N THR A 141 -7.52 6.80 0.00
CA THR A 141 -8.20 5.67 0.65
C THR A 141 -9.27 5.11 -0.28
N PHE A 142 -9.79 3.93 0.06
CA PHE A 142 -10.93 3.31 -0.62
C PHE A 142 -11.68 2.42 0.37
N ARG A 143 -12.96 2.11 0.10
CA ARG A 143 -13.81 1.30 0.97
C ARG A 143 -13.08 0.06 1.53
N ASN A 144 -13.30 -0.17 2.83
CA ASN A 144 -12.81 -1.34 3.58
C ASN A 144 -11.29 -1.36 3.85
N ASP A 145 -10.58 -0.24 3.64
CA ASP A 145 -9.18 -0.09 4.06
C ASP A 145 -8.97 0.29 5.54
N GLY A 146 -10.06 0.59 6.25
CA GLY A 146 -10.07 1.01 7.65
C GLY A 146 -9.99 2.53 7.86
N GLU A 147 -9.83 3.33 6.81
CA GLU A 147 -9.79 4.80 6.85
C GLU A 147 -10.97 5.43 6.10
N ALA A 148 -11.33 4.92 4.92
CA ALA A 148 -12.51 5.34 4.19
C ALA A 148 -13.79 4.75 4.78
N THR A 149 -14.92 5.34 4.40
CA THR A 149 -16.23 4.79 4.73
C THR A 149 -16.37 3.38 4.14
N ALA A 150 -16.64 2.39 4.98
CA ALA A 150 -16.78 0.99 4.57
C ALA A 150 -18.01 0.76 3.68
N SER A 151 -17.97 -0.29 2.87
CA SER A 151 -19.16 -0.82 2.22
C SER A 151 -20.08 -1.49 3.25
N ALA A 152 -21.35 -1.69 2.88
CA ALA A 152 -22.34 -2.28 3.78
C ALA A 152 -21.96 -3.68 4.31
N ASP A 153 -21.12 -4.42 3.57
CA ASP A 153 -20.63 -5.74 3.93
C ASP A 153 -19.22 -5.76 4.52
N ASP A 154 -18.55 -4.60 4.60
CA ASP A 154 -17.19 -4.39 5.13
C ASP A 154 -16.14 -5.39 4.59
N ARG A 155 -16.22 -5.69 3.27
CA ARG A 155 -15.39 -6.70 2.61
C ARG A 155 -14.71 -6.17 1.38
N HIS A 156 -13.42 -6.47 1.23
CA HIS A 156 -12.73 -6.24 -0.04
C HIS A 156 -13.31 -7.12 -1.15
N MET A 157 -13.69 -6.48 -2.25
CA MET A 157 -14.17 -7.10 -3.48
C MET A 157 -13.05 -7.25 -4.52
N LEU A 158 -11.79 -7.18 -4.07
CA LEU A 158 -10.62 -7.49 -4.88
C LEU A 158 -10.45 -6.60 -6.12
N GLY A 159 -10.92 -5.35 -6.01
CA GLY A 159 -10.87 -4.33 -7.06
C GLY A 159 -12.12 -4.29 -7.94
N GLN A 160 -13.14 -5.12 -7.67
CA GLN A 160 -14.40 -5.10 -8.44
C GLN A 160 -15.27 -3.88 -8.11
N SER A 161 -15.20 -3.35 -6.89
CA SER A 161 -16.00 -2.19 -6.46
C SER A 161 -15.13 -1.04 -5.95
N GLU A 162 -13.94 -1.32 -5.42
CA GLU A 162 -13.04 -0.30 -4.86
C GLU A 162 -12.56 0.71 -5.91
N TRP A 163 -12.59 0.36 -7.20
CA TRP A 163 -12.23 1.28 -8.28
C TRP A 163 -13.18 2.48 -8.39
N LEU A 164 -14.43 2.37 -7.93
CA LEU A 164 -15.38 3.48 -7.91
C LEU A 164 -14.95 4.58 -6.94
N ASP A 165 -14.32 4.22 -5.81
CA ASP A 165 -13.81 5.21 -4.84
C ASP A 165 -12.54 5.89 -5.38
N VAL A 166 -11.70 5.15 -6.08
CA VAL A 166 -10.54 5.73 -6.77
C VAL A 166 -10.96 6.58 -7.97
N GLU A 167 -12.08 6.25 -8.64
CA GLU A 167 -12.68 7.12 -9.64
C GLU A 167 -13.17 8.44 -9.03
N ALA A 168 -13.73 8.43 -7.82
CA ALA A 168 -14.07 9.66 -7.11
C ALA A 168 -12.83 10.53 -6.86
N ALA A 169 -11.68 9.93 -6.54
CA ALA A 169 -10.42 10.65 -6.42
C ALA A 169 -9.89 11.17 -7.76
N LEU A 170 -10.10 10.43 -8.85
CA LEU A 170 -9.80 10.87 -10.21
C LEU A 170 -10.62 12.12 -10.57
N LYS A 171 -11.93 12.10 -10.29
CA LYS A 171 -12.85 13.23 -10.48
C LYS A 171 -12.44 14.43 -9.63
N PHE A 172 -12.07 14.21 -8.36
CA PHE A 172 -11.54 15.25 -7.48
C PHE A 172 -10.28 15.91 -8.09
N ALA A 173 -9.31 15.11 -8.55
CA ALA A 173 -8.10 15.64 -9.17
C ALA A 173 -8.42 16.46 -10.43
N ILE A 174 -9.34 15.99 -11.28
CA ILE A 174 -9.78 16.71 -12.50
C ILE A 174 -10.43 18.05 -12.12
N ALA A 175 -11.29 18.07 -11.10
CA ALA A 175 -11.91 19.30 -10.61
C ALA A 175 -10.86 20.30 -10.08
N GLU A 176 -9.76 19.80 -9.52
CA GLU A 176 -8.59 20.58 -9.08
C GLU A 176 -7.61 20.91 -10.23
N GLY A 177 -8.01 20.69 -11.48
CA GLY A 177 -7.24 21.07 -12.68
C GLY A 177 -6.29 20.00 -13.21
N ALA A 178 -6.45 18.73 -12.81
CA ALA A 178 -5.69 17.64 -13.41
C ALA A 178 -6.06 17.46 -14.89
N GLN A 179 -5.04 17.48 -15.74
CA GLN A 179 -5.14 17.23 -17.18
C GLN A 179 -4.52 15.89 -17.56
N ARG A 180 -3.50 15.44 -16.82
CA ARG A 180 -2.80 14.18 -17.03
C ARG A 180 -2.57 13.50 -15.70
N ILE A 181 -3.07 12.27 -15.58
CA ILE A 181 -3.04 11.51 -14.34
C ILE A 181 -2.23 10.24 -14.55
N VAL A 182 -1.35 9.91 -13.61
CA VAL A 182 -0.66 8.62 -13.56
C VAL A 182 -1.11 7.89 -12.30
N LEU A 183 -1.54 6.64 -12.44
CA LEU A 183 -1.94 5.82 -11.31
C LEU A 183 -0.77 4.98 -10.82
N PHE A 184 -0.44 5.10 -9.54
CA PHE A 184 0.54 4.27 -8.86
C PHE A 184 -0.20 3.24 -7.99
N GLY A 185 -0.14 1.97 -8.36
CA GLY A 185 -0.87 0.90 -7.68
C GLY A 185 0.05 -0.15 -7.07
N TRP A 186 -0.21 -0.52 -5.82
CA TRP A 186 0.51 -1.58 -5.12
C TRP A 186 -0.39 -2.77 -4.80
N SER A 187 0.00 -3.99 -5.18
CA SER A 187 -0.79 -5.20 -4.91
C SER A 187 -2.24 -5.04 -5.40
N LEU A 188 -3.24 -5.10 -4.50
CA LEU A 188 -4.65 -4.79 -4.78
C LEU A 188 -4.83 -3.43 -5.46
N GLY A 189 -4.10 -2.40 -5.04
CA GLY A 189 -4.17 -1.07 -5.65
C GLY A 189 -3.78 -1.07 -7.14
N GLY A 190 -2.94 -2.04 -7.56
CA GLY A 190 -2.65 -2.25 -8.97
C GLY A 190 -3.84 -2.84 -9.74
N SER A 191 -4.56 -3.79 -9.15
CA SER A 191 -5.80 -4.35 -9.71
C SER A 191 -6.88 -3.27 -9.83
N ILE A 192 -7.01 -2.42 -8.80
CA ILE A 192 -7.91 -1.28 -8.78
C ILE A 192 -7.57 -0.29 -9.89
N ALA A 193 -6.29 0.09 -10.01
CA ALA A 193 -5.84 1.02 -11.05
C ALA A 193 -6.09 0.49 -12.48
N LEU A 194 -5.87 -0.81 -12.70
CA LEU A 194 -6.17 -1.46 -13.98
C LEU A 194 -7.68 -1.44 -14.28
N ARG A 195 -8.53 -1.78 -13.30
CA ARG A 195 -9.98 -1.74 -13.46
C ARG A 195 -10.50 -0.32 -13.73
N LEU A 196 -9.98 0.66 -13.01
CA LEU A 196 -10.31 2.06 -13.22
C LEU A 196 -9.96 2.52 -14.65
N ALA A 197 -8.76 2.17 -15.14
CA ALA A 197 -8.33 2.52 -16.48
C ALA A 197 -9.16 1.83 -17.59
N ASP A 198 -9.70 0.65 -17.32
CA ASP A 198 -10.51 -0.13 -18.26
C ASP A 198 -11.99 0.31 -18.29
N LEU A 199 -12.56 0.67 -17.13
CA LEU A 199 -14.00 0.85 -16.97
C LEU A 199 -14.46 2.31 -16.82
N SER A 200 -13.57 3.23 -16.46
CA SER A 200 -13.95 4.62 -16.21
C SER A 200 -14.16 5.41 -17.48
N ASP A 201 -15.23 6.21 -17.52
CA ASP A 201 -15.46 7.21 -18.57
C ASP A 201 -14.37 8.30 -18.60
N PHE A 202 -13.59 8.44 -17.53
CA PHE A 202 -12.47 9.37 -17.40
C PHE A 202 -11.13 8.74 -17.80
N GLY A 203 -11.13 7.55 -18.43
CA GLY A 203 -9.93 6.86 -18.89
C GLY A 203 -9.02 7.72 -19.77
N GLY A 204 -9.57 8.68 -20.52
CA GLY A 204 -8.82 9.63 -21.34
C GLY A 204 -7.89 10.57 -20.55
N ASN A 205 -8.12 10.77 -19.25
CA ASN A 205 -7.24 11.54 -18.37
C ASN A 205 -6.08 10.70 -17.80
N ILE A 206 -6.17 9.37 -17.89
CA ILE A 206 -5.16 8.44 -17.38
C ILE A 206 -4.06 8.28 -18.44
N SER A 207 -2.95 8.98 -18.21
CA SER A 207 -1.79 9.02 -19.10
C SER A 207 -0.77 7.91 -18.85
N GLY A 208 -0.89 7.15 -17.76
CA GLY A 208 0.02 6.06 -17.45
C GLY A 208 -0.30 5.31 -16.17
N LEU A 209 0.30 4.12 -16.03
CA LEU A 209 0.17 3.24 -14.87
C LEU A 209 1.57 2.84 -14.37
N VAL A 210 1.79 2.91 -13.06
CA VAL A 210 2.96 2.39 -12.37
C VAL A 210 2.49 1.30 -11.41
N LEU A 211 2.74 0.05 -11.76
CA LEU A 211 2.20 -1.10 -11.05
C LEU A 211 3.31 -1.86 -10.32
N ALA A 212 3.24 -1.87 -8.98
CA ALA A 212 4.22 -2.54 -8.14
C ALA A 212 3.60 -3.80 -7.53
N ALA A 213 4.06 -4.96 -8.04
CA ALA A 213 3.54 -6.29 -7.71
C ALA A 213 1.99 -6.36 -7.79
N PRO A 214 1.36 -5.97 -8.94
CA PRO A 214 -0.09 -5.99 -9.06
C PRO A 214 -0.64 -7.41 -9.03
N VAL A 215 -1.85 -7.57 -8.48
CA VAL A 215 -2.57 -8.85 -8.58
C VAL A 215 -3.41 -8.87 -9.85
N LEU A 216 -2.97 -9.66 -10.84
CA LEU A 216 -3.67 -9.79 -12.12
C LEU A 216 -4.65 -10.98 -12.16
N ASP A 217 -4.40 -11.98 -11.33
CA ASP A 217 -5.22 -13.19 -11.21
C ASP A 217 -5.34 -13.56 -9.73
N TRP A 218 -6.49 -13.20 -9.14
CA TRP A 218 -6.76 -13.45 -7.73
C TRP A 218 -6.79 -14.95 -7.42
N THR A 219 -7.38 -15.76 -8.30
CA THR A 219 -7.45 -17.21 -8.10
C THR A 219 -6.07 -17.83 -7.99
N LYS A 220 -5.15 -17.50 -8.91
CA LYS A 220 -3.78 -18.00 -8.87
C LYS A 220 -3.00 -17.46 -7.68
N THR A 221 -3.15 -16.17 -7.38
CA THR A 221 -2.42 -15.52 -6.27
C THR A 221 -2.80 -16.12 -4.93
N LEU A 222 -4.10 -16.30 -4.69
CA LEU A 222 -4.62 -16.86 -3.45
C LEU A 222 -4.20 -18.33 -3.28
N ARG A 223 -4.23 -19.13 -4.36
CA ARG A 223 -3.69 -20.50 -4.34
C ARG A 223 -2.19 -20.55 -4.04
N SER A 224 -1.41 -19.70 -4.70
CA SER A 224 0.03 -19.64 -4.48
C SER A 224 0.36 -19.30 -3.03
N ASN A 225 -0.35 -18.32 -2.44
CA ASN A 225 -0.18 -17.94 -1.04
C ASN A 225 -0.58 -19.06 -0.09
N ALA A 226 -1.64 -19.81 -0.42
CA ALA A 226 -2.08 -20.95 0.37
C ALA A 226 -1.06 -22.09 0.38
N CYS A 227 -0.58 -22.53 -0.78
CA CYS A 227 0.44 -23.58 -0.84
C CYS A 227 1.73 -23.09 -0.13
N ALA A 228 2.12 -21.81 -0.28
CA ALA A 228 3.30 -21.25 0.39
C ALA A 228 3.15 -21.15 1.92
N SER A 229 1.93 -21.01 2.43
CA SER A 229 1.64 -20.96 3.87
C SER A 229 1.41 -22.35 4.49
N GLY A 230 1.56 -23.43 3.71
CA GLY A 230 1.30 -24.79 4.16
C GLY A 230 -0.18 -25.08 4.42
N LEU A 231 -1.09 -24.23 3.94
CA LEU A 231 -2.53 -24.44 4.11
C LEU A 231 -3.01 -25.53 3.14
N PRO A 232 -3.74 -26.55 3.63
CA PRO A 232 -4.36 -27.53 2.76
C PRO A 232 -5.30 -26.85 1.75
N GLY A 233 -5.19 -27.22 0.47
CA GLY A 233 -5.94 -26.61 -0.65
C GLY A 233 -7.45 -26.39 -0.40
N PRO A 234 -8.18 -27.31 0.27
CA PRO A 234 -9.59 -27.11 0.61
C PRO A 234 -9.85 -25.97 1.60
N ILE A 235 -9.00 -25.79 2.61
CA ILE A 235 -9.16 -24.75 3.66
C ILE A 235 -8.89 -23.37 3.08
N ALA A 236 -7.84 -23.27 2.26
CA ALA A 236 -7.55 -22.09 1.48
C ALA A 236 -8.74 -21.70 0.58
N SER A 237 -9.24 -22.64 -0.21
CA SER A 237 -10.39 -22.45 -1.11
C SER A 237 -11.66 -21.98 -0.39
N PHE A 238 -11.94 -22.51 0.81
CA PHE A 238 -13.11 -22.14 1.61
C PHE A 238 -12.99 -20.73 2.21
N GLY A 239 -11.80 -20.36 2.73
CA GLY A 239 -11.53 -19.00 3.21
C GLY A 239 -11.71 -17.96 2.11
N PHE A 240 -11.28 -18.28 0.88
CA PHE A 240 -11.38 -17.37 -0.26
C PHE A 240 -12.82 -17.22 -0.80
N ALA A 241 -13.59 -18.30 -0.86
CA ALA A 241 -15.01 -18.24 -1.26
C ALA A 241 -15.87 -17.43 -0.27
N HIS A 242 -15.49 -17.40 1.02
CA HIS A 242 -16.20 -16.64 2.03
C HIS A 242 -15.83 -15.14 2.04
N HIS A 243 -14.59 -14.78 1.65
CA HIS A 243 -14.10 -13.40 1.68
C HIS A 243 -14.34 -12.62 0.38
N ALA A 244 -14.31 -13.28 -0.79
CA ALA A 244 -14.31 -12.58 -2.09
C ALA A 244 -15.71 -12.29 -2.69
N GLY A 245 -16.79 -12.52 -1.95
CA GLY A 245 -18.14 -12.47 -2.51
C GLY A 245 -18.37 -13.57 -3.57
N ARG A 246 -19.62 -13.83 -3.92
CA ARG A 246 -19.98 -14.88 -4.89
C ARG A 246 -19.49 -14.48 -6.30
N GLY A 247 -18.28 -14.89 -6.68
CA GLY A 247 -17.77 -14.60 -8.03
C GLY A 247 -16.45 -15.24 -8.46
N ILE A 248 -15.66 -15.85 -7.57
CA ILE A 248 -14.39 -16.47 -7.95
C ILE A 248 -14.57 -17.98 -8.17
N PRO A 249 -14.53 -18.48 -9.42
CA PRO A 249 -14.57 -19.92 -9.67
C PRO A 249 -13.29 -20.58 -9.13
N VAL A 250 -13.45 -21.40 -8.09
CA VAL A 250 -12.37 -22.26 -7.59
C VAL A 250 -12.35 -23.53 -8.43
N GLY A 251 -11.55 -23.54 -9.49
CA GLY A 251 -11.30 -24.75 -10.29
C GLY A 251 -10.57 -25.83 -9.49
N ASP A 252 -11.08 -27.06 -9.55
CA ASP A 252 -10.67 -28.22 -8.77
C ASP A 252 -9.38 -28.85 -9.30
N ARG A 253 -8.22 -28.35 -8.85
CA ARG A 253 -6.93 -29.03 -8.95
C ARG A 253 -6.10 -28.66 -7.73
N SER A 254 -5.80 -29.67 -6.92
CA SER A 254 -4.95 -29.59 -5.74
C SER A 254 -3.53 -29.12 -6.12
N CYS A 255 -2.80 -28.54 -5.16
CA CYS A 255 -1.35 -28.74 -5.16
C CYS A 255 -1.11 -30.27 -5.05
#